data_AF-A0A1A0JXH2-F1
#
_entry.id   AF-A0A1A0JXH2-F1
#
_cell.length_a   1.000
_cell.length_b   1.000
_cell.length_c   1.000
_cell.angle_alpha   90.00
_cell.angle_beta   90.00
_cell.angle_gamma   90.00
#
_symmetry.space_group_name_H-M   'P 1'
#
loop_
_entity.id
_entity.type
_entity.pdbx_description
1 polymer ?
#
loop_
_entity_poly.entity_id
_entity_poly.type
_entity_poly.pdbx_seq_one_letter_code
_entity_poly.pdbx_strand_id
1 'polypeptide(L)'
;MQQNIQYGDPQLPYPGYKQKSMLLSALLAFFLGTLGVHNFYLGNKQKGIIQLVMLVMGYATAIILIGIPVLLALHLWVFVEFILILTRSGGYGTDNNGVPLD
;
A
#
# COMPACT_ATOMS: atom_id res chain seq x y z
N MET A 1 -35.99 6.02 -5.55
CA MET A 1 -35.16 5.41 -4.48
C MET A 1 -33.72 5.85 -4.73
N GLN A 2 -33.32 6.98 -4.15
CA GLN A 2 -31.96 7.49 -4.27
C GLN A 2 -31.05 6.57 -3.45
N GLN A 3 -30.18 5.80 -4.13
CA GLN A 3 -29.11 5.08 -3.47
C GLN A 3 -28.11 6.12 -2.99
N ASN A 4 -28.21 6.47 -1.71
CA ASN A 4 -27.23 7.28 -1.00
C ASN A 4 -25.90 6.51 -1.01
N ILE A 5 -24.95 6.99 -1.80
CA ILE A 5 -23.57 6.51 -1.78
C ILE A 5 -23.03 6.95 -0.43
N GLN A 6 -23.14 6.06 0.55
CA GLN A 6 -22.62 6.24 1.90
C GLN A 6 -21.10 6.26 1.80
N TYR A 7 -20.55 7.46 1.55
CA TYR A 7 -19.15 7.77 1.79
C TYR A 7 -18.97 7.59 3.29
N GLY A 8 -18.42 6.44 3.71
CA GLY A 8 -18.26 6.12 5.12
C GLY A 8 -17.47 7.24 5.80
N ASP A 9 -18.05 7.85 6.81
CA ASP A 9 -17.38 8.88 7.62
C ASP A 9 -16.01 8.34 8.08
N PRO A 10 -14.93 9.16 8.04
CA PRO A 10 -13.64 8.76 8.58
C PRO A 10 -13.84 8.29 10.02
N GLN A 11 -13.48 7.03 10.32
CA GLN A 11 -13.59 6.53 11.68
C GLN A 11 -12.58 7.32 12.53
N LEU A 12 -13.11 8.18 13.39
CA LEU A 12 -12.29 8.94 14.34
C LEU A 12 -11.46 7.95 15.17
N PRO A 13 -10.16 8.22 15.41
CA PRO A 13 -9.32 7.34 16.21
C PRO A 13 -9.99 7.06 17.56
N TYR A 14 -10.37 5.80 17.82
CA TYR A 14 -10.90 5.41 19.13
C TYR A 14 -9.84 5.69 20.21
N PRO A 15 -10.20 6.12 21.43
CA PRO A 15 -9.24 6.35 22.51
C PRO A 15 -8.30 5.14 22.69
N GLY A 16 -7.01 5.34 22.42
CA GLY A 16 -5.97 4.31 22.44
C GLY A 16 -5.47 3.84 21.07
N TYR A 17 -6.13 4.23 19.97
CA TYR A 17 -5.68 3.92 18.61
C TYR A 17 -4.57 4.87 18.17
N LYS A 18 -3.36 4.34 17.95
CA LYS A 18 -2.26 5.13 17.39
C LYS A 18 -2.44 5.28 15.89
N GLN A 19 -2.73 6.51 15.47
CA GLN A 19 -2.78 6.92 14.09
C GLN A 19 -1.44 6.63 13.40
N LYS A 20 -1.50 6.13 12.17
CA LYS A 20 -0.31 5.77 11.39
C LYS A 20 0.18 7.01 10.64
N SER A 21 1.50 7.20 10.61
CA SER A 21 2.09 8.37 9.95
C SER A 21 2.13 8.17 8.43
N MET A 22 1.60 9.14 7.72
CA MET A 22 1.67 9.20 6.26
C MET A 22 3.12 9.33 5.79
N LEU A 23 3.90 10.23 6.41
CA LEU A 23 5.30 10.44 6.05
C LEU A 23 6.12 9.16 6.24
N LEU A 24 5.89 8.43 7.32
CA LEU A 24 6.56 7.16 7.56
C LEU A 24 6.16 6.14 6.48
N SER A 25 4.87 6.06 6.13
CA SER A 25 4.40 5.18 5.04
C SER A 25 5.04 5.52 3.69
N ALA A 26 5.18 6.81 3.36
CA ALA A 26 5.80 7.28 2.12
C ALA A 26 7.31 6.96 2.09
N LEU A 27 8.01 7.17 3.20
CA LEU A 27 9.43 6.80 3.33
C LEU A 27 9.63 5.29 3.19
N LEU A 28 8.76 4.49 3.83
CA LEU A 28 8.77 3.03 3.68
C LEU A 28 8.51 2.61 2.23
N ALA A 29 7.59 3.28 1.53
CA ALA A 29 7.32 3.00 0.12
C ALA A 29 8.50 3.40 -0.79
N PHE A 30 9.22 4.49 -0.49
CA PHE A 30 10.36 4.91 -1.28
C PHE A 30 11.58 3.99 -1.12
N PHE A 31 11.93 3.61 0.12
CA PHE A 31 13.12 2.80 0.40
C PHE A 31 12.86 1.29 0.32
N LEU A 32 11.71 0.82 0.82
CA LEU A 32 11.35 -0.59 0.97
C LEU A 32 10.05 -0.96 0.23
N GLY A 33 9.61 -0.15 -0.73
CA GLY A 33 8.33 -0.36 -1.40
C GLY A 33 8.25 -1.65 -2.20
N THR A 34 9.34 -2.07 -2.84
CA THR A 34 9.41 -3.34 -3.58
C THR A 34 9.29 -4.58 -2.69
N LEU A 35 9.59 -4.44 -1.40
CA LEU A 35 9.33 -5.47 -0.38
C LEU A 35 7.88 -5.45 0.13
N GLY A 36 7.13 -4.36 -0.11
CA GLY A 36 5.75 -4.17 0.32
C GLY A 36 5.57 -3.77 1.78
N VAL A 37 6.61 -3.26 2.45
CA VAL A 37 6.60 -2.93 3.89
C VAL A 37 5.63 -1.80 4.23
N HIS A 38 5.43 -0.84 3.33
CA HIS A 38 4.43 0.23 3.51
C HIS A 38 3.01 -0.34 3.61
N ASN A 39 2.67 -1.36 2.81
CA ASN A 39 1.38 -2.02 2.87
C ASN A 39 1.18 -2.79 4.19
N PHE A 40 2.23 -3.43 4.71
CA PHE A 40 2.19 -4.03 6.04
C PHE A 40 2.00 -2.99 7.14
N TYR A 41 2.68 -1.84 7.03
CA TYR A 41 2.54 -0.74 7.97
C TYR A 41 1.11 -0.19 8.00
N LEU A 42 0.48 -0.01 6.84
CA LEU A 42 -0.91 0.45 6.70
C LEU A 42 -1.97 -0.59 7.12
N GLY A 43 -1.56 -1.82 7.45
CA GLY A 43 -2.47 -2.91 7.80
C GLY A 43 -3.00 -3.72 6.60
N ASN A 44 -2.61 -3.34 5.38
CA ASN A 44 -2.95 -4.01 4.12
C ASN A 44 -2.06 -5.25 3.89
N LYS A 45 -2.15 -6.23 4.79
CA LYS A 45 -1.27 -7.42 4.79
C LYS A 45 -1.36 -8.22 3.48
N GLN A 46 -2.55 -8.33 2.88
CA GLN A 46 -2.72 -9.03 1.61
C GLN A 46 -1.89 -8.42 0.48
N LYS A 47 -1.92 -7.09 0.33
CA LYS A 47 -1.14 -6.38 -0.70
C LYS A 47 0.37 -6.54 -0.48
N GLY A 48 0.82 -6.40 0.77
CA GLY A 48 2.22 -6.60 1.14
C GLY A 48 2.71 -8.03 0.85
N ILE A 49 1.90 -9.04 1.16
CA ILE A 49 2.22 -10.44 0.85
C ILE A 49 2.29 -10.67 -0.66
N ILE A 50 1.35 -10.13 -1.43
CA ILE A 50 1.35 -10.24 -2.89
C ILE A 50 2.60 -9.62 -3.49
N GLN A 51 3.01 -8.44 -3.01
CA GLN A 51 4.26 -7.78 -3.44
C GLN A 51 5.48 -8.63 -3.11
N LEU A 52 5.57 -9.18 -1.89
CA LEU A 52 6.68 -10.04 -1.49
C LEU A 52 6.76 -11.32 -2.35
N VAL A 53 5.61 -11.97 -2.60
CA VAL A 53 5.54 -13.18 -3.43
C VAL A 53 5.91 -12.87 -4.88
N MET A 54 5.40 -11.77 -5.46
CA MET A 54 5.78 -11.35 -6.81
C MET A 54 7.26 -10.99 -6.91
N LEU A 55 7.84 -10.38 -5.88
CA LEU A 55 9.28 -10.10 -5.85
C LEU A 55 10.09 -11.39 -5.88
N VAL A 56 9.77 -12.34 -4.99
CA VAL A 56 10.48 -13.63 -4.90
C VAL A 56 10.30 -14.44 -6.19
N MET A 57 9.07 -14.57 -6.70
CA MET A 57 8.80 -15.25 -7.96
C MET A 57 9.42 -14.52 -9.17
N GLY A 58 9.39 -13.19 -9.17
CA GLY A 58 9.98 -12.36 -10.21
C GLY A 58 11.49 -12.58 -10.30
N TYR A 59 12.19 -12.60 -9.17
CA TYR A 59 13.62 -12.94 -9.15
C TYR A 59 13.89 -14.41 -9.50
N ALA A 60 13.07 -15.36 -9.02
CA ALA A 60 13.23 -16.78 -9.36
C ALA A 60 13.06 -17.04 -10.87
N THR A 61 12.10 -16.38 -11.50
CA THR A 61 11.82 -16.50 -12.94
C THR A 61 12.69 -15.58 -13.81
N ALA A 62 13.35 -14.58 -13.22
CA ALA A 62 14.30 -13.70 -13.92
C ALA A 62 15.53 -14.46 -14.43
N ILE A 63 15.87 -15.61 -13.83
CA ILE A 63 16.94 -16.51 -14.30
C ILE A 63 16.70 -16.93 -15.77
N ILE A 64 15.44 -17.04 -16.18
CA ILE A 64 15.03 -17.43 -17.55
C ILE A 64 14.60 -16.18 -18.36
N LEU A 65 14.92 -14.96 -17.88
CA LEU A 65 14.54 -13.65 -18.44
C LEU A 65 13.03 -13.34 -18.45
N ILE A 66 12.17 -14.28 -18.08
CA ILE A 66 10.70 -14.10 -18.02
C ILE A 66 10.28 -13.25 -16.81
N GLY A 67 11.05 -13.26 -15.73
CA GLY A 67 10.74 -12.48 -14.53
C GLY A 67 10.94 -10.97 -14.66
N ILE A 68 11.66 -10.50 -15.69
CA ILE A 68 11.95 -9.07 -15.90
C ILE A 68 10.65 -8.24 -16.04
N PRO A 69 9.69 -8.57 -16.93
CA PRO A 69 8.43 -7.82 -17.01
C PRO A 69 7.63 -7.83 -15.71
N VAL A 70 7.69 -8.92 -14.92
CA VAL A 70 7.02 -9.01 -13.61
C VAL A 70 7.64 -8.03 -12.62
N LEU A 71 8.97 -7.96 -12.56
CA LEU A 71 9.69 -7.03 -11.69
C LEU A 71 9.43 -5.57 -12.09
N LEU A 72 9.36 -5.26 -13.39
CA LEU A 72 9.02 -3.92 -13.88
C LEU A 72 7.59 -3.52 -13.50
N ALA A 73 6.62 -4.44 -13.67
CA ALA A 73 5.25 -4.22 -13.24
C ALA A 73 5.15 -3.98 -11.73
N LEU A 74 5.91 -4.72 -10.92
CA LEU A 74 5.99 -4.53 -9.47
C LEU A 74 6.56 -3.15 -9.10
N HIS A 75 7.62 -2.68 -9.79
CA HIS A 75 8.16 -1.35 -9.55
C HIS A 75 7.17 -0.24 -9.91
N LEU A 76 6.46 -0.36 -11.03
CA LEU A 76 5.41 0.58 -11.43
C LEU A 76 4.26 0.60 -10.41
N TRP A 77 3.81 -0.57 -9.95
CA TRP A 77 2.79 -0.67 -8.89
C TRP A 77 3.24 0.11 -7.66
N VAL A 78 4.42 -0.20 -7.12
CA VAL A 78 4.95 0.44 -5.92
C VAL A 78 5.10 1.95 -6.09
N PHE A 79 5.53 2.41 -7.27
CA PHE A 79 5.65 3.82 -7.58
C PHE A 79 4.29 4.53 -7.56
N VAL A 80 3.24 3.90 -8.13
CA VAL A 80 1.87 4.43 -8.06
C VAL A 80 1.41 4.51 -6.61
N GLU A 81 1.63 3.48 -5.80
CA GLU A 81 1.26 3.49 -4.38
C GLU A 81 2.00 4.58 -3.59
N PHE A 82 3.28 4.80 -3.87
CA PHE A 82 4.04 5.90 -3.28
C PHE A 82 3.38 7.25 -3.57
N ILE A 83 2.97 7.52 -4.81
CA ILE A 83 2.25 8.75 -5.17
C ILE A 83 0.86 8.81 -4.50
N LEU A 84 0.14 7.69 -4.42
CA LEU A 84 -1.17 7.64 -3.74
C LEU A 84 -1.06 7.94 -2.25
N ILE A 85 -0.02 7.45 -1.57
CA ILE A 85 0.28 7.78 -0.17
C ILE A 85 0.57 9.28 -0.04
N LEU A 86 1.39 9.84 -0.94
CA LEU A 86 1.73 11.27 -0.94
C LEU A 86 0.52 12.18 -1.16
N THR A 87 -0.39 11.77 -2.04
CA THR A 87 -1.60 12.53 -2.38
C THR A 87 -2.77 12.24 -1.45
N ARG A 88 -2.62 11.31 -0.49
CA ARG A 88 -3.71 10.79 0.36
C ARG A 88 -4.93 10.39 -0.47
N SER A 89 -4.68 9.83 -1.65
CA SER A 89 -5.71 9.57 -2.65
C SER A 89 -6.22 8.14 -2.59
N GLY A 90 -7.54 7.98 -2.69
CA GLY A 90 -8.22 6.69 -2.61
C GLY A 90 -8.02 5.98 -1.28
N GLY A 91 -7.81 4.66 -1.32
CA GLY A 91 -7.63 3.81 -0.13
C GLY A 91 -6.28 3.96 0.60
N TYR A 92 -5.49 4.99 0.27
CA TYR A 92 -4.24 5.34 0.96
C TYR A 92 -4.36 6.60 1.82
N GLY A 93 -5.53 7.25 1.86
CA GLY A 93 -5.84 8.31 2.83
C GLY A 93 -6.17 7.79 4.23
N THR A 94 -6.52 6.50 4.32
CA THR A 94 -6.85 5.79 5.56
C THR A 94 -6.03 4.51 5.68
N ASP A 95 -5.88 4.03 6.90
CA ASP A 95 -5.38 2.69 7.16
C ASP A 95 -6.45 1.62 6.93
N ASN A 96 -6.07 0.35 7.06
CA ASN A 96 -6.99 -0.79 6.89
C ASN A 96 -8.17 -0.77 7.89
N ASN A 97 -8.08 0.01 8.97
CA ASN A 97 -9.12 0.17 9.98
C ASN A 97 -9.99 1.41 9.72
N GLY A 98 -9.84 2.07 8.56
CA GLY A 98 -10.61 3.25 8.19
C GLY A 98 -10.19 4.53 8.90
N VAL A 99 -9.08 4.51 9.63
CA VAL A 99 -8.57 5.67 10.37
C VAL A 99 -7.67 6.49 9.44
N PRO A 100 -7.88 7.82 9.31
CA PRO A 100 -7.05 8.65 8.45
C PRO A 100 -5.58 8.65 8.90
N LEU A 101 -4.66 8.75 7.95
CA LEU A 101 -3.23 8.88 8.28
C LEU A 101 -2.94 10.29 8.82
N ASP A 102 -2.07 10.38 9.83
CA ASP A 102 -1.56 11.65 10.37
C ASP A 102 -0.53 12.29 9.42
#